data_AF-A0A7W2TE16-F1
#
_entry.id   AF-A0A7W2TE16-F1
#
_cell.length_a   1.000
_cell.length_b   1.000
_cell.length_c   1.000
_cell.angle_alpha   90.00
_cell.angle_beta   90.00
_cell.angle_gamma   90.00
#
_symmetry.space_group_name_H-M   'P 1'
#
loop_
_entity.id
_entity.type
_entity.pdbx_description
1 polymer ?
#
loop_
_entity_poly.entity_id
_entity_poly.type
_entity_poly.pdbx_seq_one_letter_code
_entity_poly.pdbx_strand_id
1 'polypeptide(L)'
;DLTSIYVPEPEDEAERDLSRARETGMKDLKEAKYQLKALLLSNNINSKIKDNWSLQHLRWLAELVLPHPCQQIVLQEAVSTITERLKRLKRLDNELTH
;
A
#
# COMPACT_ATOMS: atom_id res chain seq x y z
N ASP A 1 -28.96 -28.66 -24.29
CA ASP A 1 -27.66 -28.29 -24.86
C ASP A 1 -26.74 -27.94 -23.71
N LEU A 2 -25.64 -28.69 -23.52
CA LEU A 2 -24.67 -28.44 -22.46
C LEU A 2 -23.43 -27.85 -23.12
N THR A 3 -23.24 -26.55 -22.97
CA THR A 3 -22.00 -25.89 -23.38
C THR A 3 -20.86 -26.42 -22.52
N SER A 4 -19.82 -26.97 -23.17
CA SER A 4 -18.59 -27.37 -22.50
C SER A 4 -18.02 -26.17 -21.74
N ILE A 5 -17.87 -26.32 -20.42
CA ILE A 5 -17.26 -25.31 -19.57
C ILE A 5 -15.75 -25.52 -19.66
N TYR A 6 -15.02 -24.47 -20.01
CA TYR A 6 -13.56 -24.49 -19.98
C TYR A 6 -13.10 -24.66 -18.52
N VAL A 7 -12.31 -25.70 -18.28
CA VAL A 7 -11.64 -25.92 -16.99
C VAL A 7 -10.24 -25.37 -17.13
N PRO A 8 -9.84 -24.39 -16.29
CA PRO A 8 -8.52 -23.80 -16.38
C PRO A 8 -7.40 -24.82 -16.13
N GLU A 9 -6.30 -24.65 -16.84
CA GLU A 9 -5.09 -25.44 -16.63
C GLU A 9 -4.34 -24.96 -15.38
N PRO A 10 -3.42 -25.77 -14.81
CA PRO A 10 -2.62 -25.35 -13.65
C PRO A 10 -1.85 -24.03 -13.86
N GLU A 11 -1.43 -23.77 -15.09
CA GLU A 11 -0.74 -22.53 -15.48
C GLU A 11 -1.67 -21.32 -15.36
N ASP A 12 -2.93 -21.43 -15.79
CA ASP A 12 -3.95 -20.38 -15.66
C ASP A 12 -4.27 -20.05 -14.18
N GLU A 13 -4.23 -21.04 -13.29
CA GLU A 13 -4.40 -20.80 -11.83
C GLU A 13 -3.17 -20.12 -11.23
N ALA A 14 -1.95 -20.48 -11.64
CA ALA A 14 -0.72 -19.86 -11.15
C ALA A 14 -0.66 -18.36 -11.48
N GLU A 15 -1.03 -17.96 -12.69
CA GLU A 15 -1.15 -16.55 -13.07
C GLU A 15 -2.23 -15.82 -12.26
N ARG A 16 -3.37 -16.47 -12.01
CA ARG A 16 -4.42 -15.91 -11.15
C ARG A 16 -3.97 -15.75 -9.71
N ASP A 17 -3.16 -16.65 -9.18
CA ASP A 17 -2.59 -16.51 -7.84
C ASP A 17 -1.67 -15.30 -7.73
N LEU A 18 -0.86 -15.03 -8.76
CA LEU A 18 -0.06 -13.81 -8.83
C LEU A 18 -0.95 -12.55 -8.86
N SER A 19 -2.03 -12.56 -9.64
CA SER A 19 -3.00 -11.46 -9.69
C SER A 19 -3.72 -11.25 -8.35
N ARG A 20 -4.15 -12.32 -7.68
CA ARG A 20 -4.74 -12.27 -6.32
C ARG A 20 -3.75 -11.74 -5.29
N ALA A 21 -2.48 -12.11 -5.38
CA ALA A 21 -1.42 -11.59 -4.52
C ALA A 21 -1.22 -10.08 -4.71
N ARG A 22 -1.29 -9.61 -5.95
CA ARG A 22 -1.26 -8.17 -6.27
C ARG A 22 -2.47 -7.43 -5.70
N GLU A 23 -3.67 -7.96 -5.87
CA GLU A 23 -4.90 -7.36 -5.32
C GLU A 23 -4.81 -7.24 -3.79
N THR A 24 -4.33 -8.30 -3.12
CA THR A 24 -4.04 -8.27 -1.69
C THR A 24 -3.04 -7.17 -1.34
N GLY A 25 -1.94 -7.04 -2.10
CA GLY A 25 -0.96 -5.97 -1.93
C GLY A 25 -1.54 -4.55 -2.08
N MET A 26 -2.51 -4.36 -2.98
CA MET A 26 -3.23 -3.08 -3.13
C MET A 26 -4.10 -2.78 -1.90
N LYS A 27 -4.79 -3.78 -1.36
CA LYS A 27 -5.62 -3.65 -0.15
C LYS A 27 -4.75 -3.30 1.06
N ASP A 28 -3.64 -4.01 1.27
CA ASP A 28 -2.67 -3.74 2.33
C ASP A 28 -2.15 -2.29 2.26
N LEU A 29 -1.77 -1.83 1.06
CA LEU A 29 -1.27 -0.47 0.85
C LEU A 29 -2.34 0.57 1.20
N LYS A 30 -3.58 0.34 0.79
CA LYS A 30 -4.71 1.23 1.07
C LYS A 30 -4.97 1.32 2.57
N GLU A 31 -4.95 0.18 3.27
CA GLU A 31 -5.13 0.13 4.72
C GLU A 31 -4.03 0.87 5.46
N ALA A 32 -2.75 0.64 5.10
CA ALA A 32 -1.62 1.34 5.72
C ALA A 32 -1.73 2.87 5.57
N LYS A 33 -2.15 3.36 4.38
CA LYS A 33 -2.42 4.79 4.16
C LYS A 33 -3.55 5.32 5.03
N TYR A 34 -4.62 4.55 5.24
CA TYR A 34 -5.70 4.95 6.15
C TYR A 34 -5.26 5.02 7.60
N GLN A 35 -4.43 4.09 8.06
CA GLN A 35 -3.86 4.11 9.41
C GLN A 35 -2.99 5.35 9.63
N LEU A 36 -2.12 5.70 8.66
CA LEU A 36 -1.36 6.94 8.70
C LEU A 36 -2.28 8.17 8.75
N LYS A 37 -3.31 8.21 7.89
CA LYS A 37 -4.28 9.31 7.89
C LYS A 37 -4.99 9.44 9.24
N ALA A 38 -5.39 8.33 9.86
CA ALA A 38 -6.01 8.34 11.18
C ALA A 38 -5.06 8.88 12.27
N LEU A 39 -3.79 8.49 12.24
CA LEU A 39 -2.76 9.04 13.14
C LEU A 39 -2.61 10.56 12.97
N LEU A 40 -2.58 11.05 11.74
CA LEU A 40 -2.46 12.49 11.48
C LEU A 40 -3.71 13.24 11.98
N LEU A 41 -4.90 12.72 11.71
CA LEU A 41 -6.16 13.31 12.17
C LEU A 41 -6.28 13.33 13.70
N SER A 42 -5.86 12.28 14.40
CA SER A 42 -5.89 12.24 15.88
C SER A 42 -4.93 13.25 16.51
N ASN A 43 -3.93 13.73 15.76
CA ASN A 43 -3.01 14.80 16.15
C ASN A 43 -3.42 16.18 15.57
N ASN A 44 -4.63 16.30 15.01
CA ASN A 44 -5.13 17.53 14.35
C ASN A 44 -4.26 18.02 13.18
N ILE A 45 -3.54 17.10 12.51
CA ILE A 45 -2.68 17.41 11.37
C ILE A 45 -3.44 17.15 10.07
N ASN A 46 -3.62 18.20 9.29
CA ASN A 46 -4.17 18.12 7.94
C ASN A 46 -3.04 18.27 6.90
N SER A 47 -2.99 17.34 5.94
CA SER A 47 -1.99 17.41 4.88
C SER A 47 -2.18 18.66 4.01
N LYS A 48 -1.11 19.45 3.88
CA LYS A 48 -1.06 20.60 2.96
C LYS A 48 -0.66 20.20 1.54
N ILE A 49 -0.25 18.94 1.35
CA ILE A 49 0.29 18.41 0.11
C ILE A 49 -0.65 17.31 -0.39
N LYS A 50 -0.80 17.20 -1.71
CA LYS A 50 -1.53 16.08 -2.31
C LYS A 50 -0.85 14.77 -1.92
N ASP A 51 -1.62 13.85 -1.34
CA ASP A 51 -1.17 12.50 -1.00
C ASP A 51 -1.07 11.65 -2.26
N ASN A 52 0.05 11.82 -2.96
CA ASN A 52 0.47 10.97 -4.09
C ASN A 52 1.70 10.12 -3.74
N TRP A 53 2.09 10.10 -2.45
CA TRP A 53 3.33 9.48 -1.98
C TRP A 53 4.59 9.93 -2.75
N SER A 54 4.59 11.16 -3.28
CA SER A 54 5.76 11.75 -3.92
C SER A 54 6.86 12.05 -2.91
N LEU A 55 8.05 12.33 -3.42
CA LEU A 55 9.17 12.79 -2.60
C LEU A 55 8.82 14.04 -1.78
N GLN A 56 7.97 14.93 -2.31
CA GLN A 56 7.47 16.09 -1.59
C GLN A 56 6.61 15.69 -0.39
N HIS A 57 5.71 14.71 -0.56
CA HIS A 57 4.89 14.19 0.54
C HIS A 57 5.74 13.51 1.62
N LEU A 58 6.74 12.72 1.23
CA LEU A 58 7.67 12.07 2.16
C LEU A 58 8.50 13.07 2.97
N ARG A 59 9.00 14.14 2.32
CA ARG A 59 9.71 15.23 3.01
C ARG A 59 8.81 15.91 4.03
N TRP A 60 7.58 16.23 3.65
CA TRP A 60 6.61 16.82 4.55
C TRP A 60 6.32 15.94 5.77
N LEU A 61 6.17 14.62 5.59
CA LEU A 61 5.98 13.69 6.71
C LEU A 61 7.20 13.65 7.64
N ALA A 62 8.42 13.75 7.09
CA ALA A 62 9.66 13.78 7.87
C ALA A 62 9.85 15.07 8.68
N GLU A 63 9.22 16.17 8.26
CA GLU A 63 9.22 17.46 8.97
C GLU A 63 8.21 17.50 10.14
N LEU A 64 7.30 16.53 10.23
CA LEU A 64 6.32 16.48 11.32
C LEU A 64 6.99 16.12 12.64
N VAL A 65 6.68 16.91 13.66
CA VAL A 65 7.04 16.65 15.05
C VAL A 65 5.76 16.37 15.83
N LEU A 66 5.60 15.14 16.31
CA LEU A 66 4.46 14.74 17.13
C LEU A 66 4.69 15.04 18.62
N PRO A 67 3.63 15.34 19.39
CA PRO A 67 3.77 15.77 20.79
C PRO A 67 4.47 14.75 21.70
N HIS A 68 4.29 13.46 21.43
CA HIS A 68 4.88 12.39 22.23
C HIS A 68 5.89 11.55 21.41
N PRO A 69 7.08 11.21 21.95
CA PRO A 69 8.08 10.41 21.24
C PRO A 69 7.55 9.07 20.71
N CYS A 70 6.71 8.37 21.48
CA CYS A 70 6.08 7.13 20.98
C CYS A 70 5.21 7.36 19.74
N GLN A 71 4.51 8.49 19.63
CA GLN A 71 3.75 8.81 18.42
C GLN A 71 4.69 9.07 17.24
N GLN A 72 5.85 9.68 17.47
CA GLN A 72 6.87 9.85 16.43
C GLN A 72 7.36 8.51 15.88
N ILE A 73 7.56 7.51 16.75
CA ILE A 73 7.90 6.14 16.33
C ILE A 73 6.78 5.55 15.48
N VAL A 74 5.52 5.69 15.90
CA VAL A 74 4.35 5.20 15.13
C VAL A 74 4.29 5.87 13.75
N LEU A 75 4.59 7.16 13.64
CA LEU A 75 4.67 7.86 12.36
C LEU A 75 5.76 7.27 11.46
N GLN A 76 6.96 7.04 11.99
CA GLN A 76 8.08 6.46 11.24
C GLN A 76 7.76 5.03 10.75
N GLU A 77 7.13 4.22 11.59
CA GLU A 77 6.69 2.86 11.23
C GLU A 77 5.58 2.87 10.16
N ALA A 78 4.63 3.81 10.25
CA ALA A 78 3.59 3.96 9.24
C ALA A 78 4.18 4.33 7.87
N VAL A 79 5.14 5.25 7.83
CA VAL A 79 5.85 5.64 6.59
C VAL A 79 6.65 4.48 6.01
N SER A 80 7.35 3.73 6.86
CA SER A 80 8.14 2.57 6.46
C SER A 80 7.25 1.47 5.89
N THR A 81 6.15 1.16 6.58
CA THR A 81 5.16 0.18 6.13
C THR A 81 4.62 0.53 4.74
N ILE A 82 4.17 1.77 4.52
CA ILE A 82 3.64 2.17 3.20
C ILE A 82 4.72 2.06 2.13
N THR A 83 5.97 2.44 2.44
CA THR A 83 7.10 2.31 1.52
C THR A 83 7.39 0.86 1.13
N GLU A 84 7.31 -0.07 2.08
CA GLU A 84 7.46 -1.50 1.83
C GLU A 84 6.32 -2.07 0.99
N ARG A 85 5.07 -1.67 1.28
CA ARG A 85 3.89 -2.11 0.50
C ARG A 85 3.96 -1.60 -0.94
N LEU A 86 4.43 -0.37 -1.17
CA LEU A 86 4.70 0.13 -2.53
C LEU A 86 5.77 -0.68 -3.24
N LYS A 87 6.88 -1.02 -2.57
CA LYS A 87 7.92 -1.88 -3.15
C LYS A 87 7.38 -3.27 -3.48
N ARG A 88 6.55 -3.85 -2.59
CA ARG A 88 5.89 -5.14 -2.82
C ARG A 88 4.97 -5.10 -4.03
N LEU A 89 4.12 -4.08 -4.12
CA LEU A 89 3.20 -3.91 -5.25
C LEU A 89 3.97 -3.75 -6.56
N LYS A 90 5.03 -2.93 -6.57
CA LYS A 90 5.90 -2.77 -7.75
C LYS A 90 6.53 -4.10 -8.20
N ARG A 91 6.98 -4.94 -7.27
CA ARG A 91 7.51 -6.27 -7.64
C ARG A 91 6.43 -7.13 -8.29
N LEU A 92 5.23 -7.19 -7.72
CA LEU A 92 4.11 -7.96 -8.27
C LEU A 92 3.62 -7.41 -9.62
N ASP A 93 3.60 -6.09 -9.78
CA ASP A 93 3.29 -5.42 -11.06
C ASP A 93 4.29 -5.82 -12.14
N ASN A 94 5.58 -5.88 -11.81
CA ASN A 94 6.62 -6.28 -12.77
C ASN A 94 6.40 -7.72 -13.25
N GLU A 95 6.13 -8.66 -12.34
CA GLU A 95 5.90 -10.07 -12.71
C GLU A 95 4.66 -10.26 -13.61
N LEU A 96 3.65 -9.40 -13.50
CA LEU A 96 2.44 -9.46 -14.35
C LEU A 96 2.59 -8.78 -15.72
N THR A 97 3.71 -8.09 -15.96
CA THR A 97 3.98 -7.41 -17.24
C THR A 97 4.98 -8.17 -18.12
N HIS A 98 5.54 -9.26 -17.60
CA HIS A 98 6.40 -10.21 -18.32
C HIS A 98 5.54 -11.37 -18.83
#